data_AF-A0A438AM03-F1
#
_entry.id   AF-A0A438AM03-F1
#
_cell.length_a   1.000
_cell.length_b   1.000
_cell.length_c   1.000
_cell.angle_alpha   90.00
_cell.angle_beta   90.00
_cell.angle_gamma   90.00
#
_symmetry.space_group_name_H-M   'P 1'
#
loop_
_entity.id
_entity.type
_entity.pdbx_description
1 polymer ?
#
loop_
_entity_poly.entity_id
_entity_poly.type
_entity_poly.pdbx_seq_one_letter_code
_entity_poly.pdbx_strand_id
1 'polypeptide(L)' 'MAEAEAKRLSDYTVAGLFAAGSRFSDWSPSDAVDEYLRLHPEADREAIAEELRREIEAAGG' A
#
# COMPACT_ATOMS: atom_id res chain seq x y z
N MET A 1 12.01 17.48 -9.37
CA MET A 1 10.96 17.37 -8.34
C MET A 1 10.37 15.96 -8.20
N ALA A 2 10.82 14.95 -8.97
CA ALA A 2 10.27 13.58 -8.87
C ALA A 2 10.86 12.73 -7.71
N GLU A 3 12.15 12.92 -7.37
CA GLU A 3 12.82 12.08 -6.35
C GLU A 3 12.31 12.30 -4.92
N ALA A 4 11.87 13.52 -4.59
CA ALA A 4 11.32 13.82 -3.26
C ALA A 4 9.93 13.19 -3.04
N GLU A 5 9.18 13.00 -4.12
CA GLU A 5 7.85 12.38 -4.11
C GLU A 5 7.96 10.85 -4.05
N ALA A 6 8.91 10.27 -4.80
CA ALA A 6 9.22 8.85 -4.74
C ALA A 6 9.69 8.40 -3.35
N LYS A 7 10.56 9.18 -2.69
CA LYS A 7 10.97 8.92 -1.30
C LYS A 7 9.81 8.95 -0.32
N ARG A 8 8.87 9.90 -0.50
CA ARG A 8 7.67 9.97 0.33
C ARG A 8 6.77 8.76 0.16
N LEU A 9 6.67 8.21 -1.06
CA LEU A 9 5.81 7.06 -1.36
C LEU A 9 6.35 5.76 -0.76
N SER A 10 7.67 5.56 -0.78
CA SER A 10 8.33 4.39 -0.17
C SER A 10 8.36 4.40 1.37
N ASP A 11 7.94 5.49 2.01
CA ASP A 11 7.78 5.55 3.47
C ASP A 11 6.36 5.14 3.92
N TYR A 12 5.40 5.01 2.99
CA TYR A 12 4.04 4.60 3.34
C TYR A 12 3.97 3.10 3.59
N THR A 13 3.20 2.72 4.61
CA THR A 13 2.74 1.33 4.78
C THR A 13 1.79 0.95 3.64
N VAL A 14 1.58 -0.35 3.43
CA VAL A 14 0.64 -0.84 2.42
C VAL A 14 -0.79 -0.33 2.67
N ALA A 15 -1.25 -0.22 3.93
CA ALA A 15 -2.53 0.39 4.23
C ALA A 15 -2.54 1.90 4.01
N GLY A 16 -1.42 2.60 4.23
CA GLY A 16 -1.28 4.01 3.89
C GLY A 16 -1.44 4.25 2.38
N LEU A 17 -0.83 3.40 1.55
CA LEU A 17 -1.03 3.39 0.11
C LEU A 17 -2.48 3.09 -0.24
N PHE A 18 -3.06 2.02 0.31
CA PHE A 18 -4.45 1.66 0.07
C PHE A 18 -5.41 2.81 0.42
N ALA A 19 -5.31 3.38 1.62
CA ALA A 19 -6.16 4.50 2.06
C ALA A 19 -5.98 5.75 1.19
N ALA A 20 -4.75 6.05 0.75
CA ALA A 20 -4.49 7.16 -0.15
C ALA A 20 -5.11 6.93 -1.54
N GLY A 21 -4.93 5.76 -2.12
CA GLY A 21 -5.49 5.44 -3.43
C GLY A 21 -7.00 5.31 -3.42
N SER A 22 -7.58 4.63 -2.43
CA SER A 22 -9.04 4.49 -2.26
C SER A 22 -9.74 5.83 -2.02
N ARG A 23 -9.01 6.87 -1.58
CA ARG A 23 -9.56 8.23 -1.42
C ARG A 23 -9.79 8.94 -2.76
N PHE A 24 -9.01 8.62 -3.79
CA PHE A 24 -9.01 9.35 -5.06
C PHE A 24 -9.35 8.47 -6.28
N SER A 25 -9.35 7.15 -6.12
CA SER A 25 -9.61 6.14 -7.15
C SER A 25 -10.24 4.88 -6.54
N ASP A 26 -10.84 4.02 -7.37
CA ASP A 26 -11.34 2.70 -6.99
C ASP A 26 -10.20 1.67 -6.83
N TRP A 27 -9.20 1.98 -6.01
CA TRP A 27 -8.12 1.04 -5.72
C TRP A 27 -8.65 -0.16 -4.96
N SER A 28 -8.40 -1.35 -5.50
CA SER A 28 -8.59 -2.60 -4.79
C SER A 28 -7.41 -2.86 -3.83
N PRO A 29 -7.58 -3.72 -2.82
CA PRO A 29 -6.47 -4.10 -1.95
C PRO A 29 -5.27 -4.69 -2.73
N SER A 30 -5.53 -5.38 -3.83
CA SER A 30 -4.48 -5.92 -4.69
C SER A 30 -3.64 -4.84 -5.37
N ASP A 31 -4.26 -3.74 -5.79
CA ASP A 31 -3.55 -2.61 -6.41
C ASP A 31 -2.56 -1.96 -5.43
N ALA A 32 -2.96 -1.81 -4.16
CA ALA A 32 -2.09 -1.28 -3.12
C ALA A 32 -0.90 -2.21 -2.82
N VAL A 33 -1.11 -3.53 -2.82
CA VAL A 33 -0.04 -4.52 -2.65
C VAL A 33 0.91 -4.48 -3.84
N ASP A 34 0.40 -4.42 -5.07
CA ASP A 34 1.24 -4.34 -6.27
C ASP A 34 2.08 -3.05 -6.32
N GLU A 35 1.47 -1.92 -5.95
CA GLU A 35 2.20 -0.65 -5.87
C GLU A 35 3.25 -0.65 -4.75
N TYR A 36 2.94 -1.26 -3.60
CA TYR A 36 3.91 -1.43 -2.51
C TYR A 36 5.09 -2.30 -2.96
N LEU A 37 4.85 -3.44 -3.60
CA LEU A 37 5.90 -4.32 -4.12
C LEU A 37 6.73 -3.68 -5.24
N ARG A 38 6.13 -2.76 -6.02
CA ARG A 38 6.86 -1.96 -7.00
C ARG A 38 7.87 -1.01 -6.36
N LEU A 39 7.56 -0.49 -5.17
CA LEU A 39 8.44 0.39 -4.38
C LEU A 39 9.41 -0.40 -3.49
N HIS A 40 8.99 -1.59 -3.04
CA HIS A 40 9.72 -2.50 -2.14
C HIS A 40 9.84 -3.89 -2.78
N PRO A 41 10.70 -4.06 -3.80
CA PRO A 41 10.82 -5.33 -4.53
C PRO A 41 11.37 -6.47 -3.66
N GLU A 42 12.02 -6.16 -2.53
CA GLU A 42 12.45 -7.14 -1.53
C GLU A 42 11.33 -7.63 -0.60
N ALA A 43 10.16 -6.99 -0.60
CA ALA A 43 9.06 -7.37 0.28
C ALA A 43 8.35 -8.64 -0.21
N ASP A 44 7.87 -9.43 0.75
CA ASP A 44 7.12 -10.65 0.45
C ASP A 44 5.64 -10.34 0.17
N ARG A 45 5.16 -10.74 -1.02
CA ARG A 45 3.78 -10.45 -1.45
C ARG A 45 2.73 -11.01 -0.50
N GLU A 46 2.91 -12.22 0.00
CA GLU A 46 1.93 -12.85 0.90
C GLU A 46 1.90 -12.15 2.25
N ALA A 47 3.07 -11.79 2.79
CA ALA A 47 3.18 -11.04 4.04
C ALA A 47 2.50 -9.67 3.94
N ILE A 48 2.74 -8.93 2.84
CA ILE A 48 2.16 -7.60 2.63
C ILE A 48 0.63 -7.68 2.39
N ALA A 49 0.16 -8.70 1.66
CA ALA A 49 -1.27 -8.90 1.47
C ALA A 49 -1.99 -9.24 2.77
N GLU A 50 -1.39 -10.08 3.62
CA GLU A 50 -1.92 -10.41 4.94
C GLU A 50 -1.88 -9.21 5.91
N GLU A 51 -0.83 -8.39 5.86
CA GLU A 51 -0.75 -7.13 6.61
C GLU A 51 -1.91 -6.20 6.24
N LEU A 52 -2.08 -5.92 4.95
CA LEU A 52 -3.16 -5.06 4.47
C LEU A 52 -4.54 -5.61 4.87
N ARG A 53 -4.74 -6.93 4.74
CA ARG A 53 -5.99 -7.58 5.12
C ARG A 53 -6.32 -7.34 6.60
N ARG A 54 -5.34 -7.55 7.49
CA ARG A 54 -5.52 -7.32 8.93
C ARG A 54 -5.86 -5.87 9.25
N GLU A 55 -5.24 -4.92 8.57
CA GLU A 55 -5.54 -3.49 8.76
C GLU A 55 -6.95 -3.14 8.28
N ILE A 56 -7.40 -3.69 7.15
CA ILE A 56 -8.79 -3.50 6.67
C ILE A 56 -9.79 -4.09 7.66
N GLU A 57 -9.55 -5.32 8.15
CA GLU A 57 -10.40 -5.97 9.16
C GLU A 57 -10.44 -5.17 10.47
N ALA A 58 -9.31 -4.61 10.90
CA ALA A 58 -9.23 -3.76 12.09
C ALA A 58 -9.90 -2.38 11.92
N ALA A 59 -9.91 -1.83 10.70
CA ALA A 59 -10.53 -0.54 10.40
C ALA A 59 -12.05 -0.63 10.15
N GLY A 60 -12.56 -1.82 9.79
CA GLY A 60 -13.98 -2.07 9.50
C GLY A 60 -14.80 -2.68 10.64
N GLY A 61 -14.19 -2.94 11.80
CA GLY A 61 -14.80 -3.56 12.98
C GLY A 61 -15.34 -2.58 14.01
#